data_AF-A0A1G2KTP4-F1
#
_entry.id   AF-A0A1G2KTP4-F1
#
_cell.length_a   1.000
_cell.length_b   1.000
_cell.length_c   1.000
_cell.angle_alpha   90.00
_cell.angle_beta   90.00
_cell.angle_gamma   90.00
#
_symmetry.space_group_name_H-M   'P 1'
#
loop_
_entity.id
_entity.type
_entity.pdbx_description
1 polymer ?
#
loop_
_entity_poly.entity_id
_entity_poly.type
_entity_poly.pdbx_seq_one_letter_code
_entity_poly.pdbx_strand_id
1 'polypeptide(L)'
;MEIAEYLGLDLSKARDWKVLGISGGPLPQKITTVEMQIKHLEKKFLSEVGFVTGLNTVALLGQKNFFELHRIKFEKDHDTFELIPKY
;
A
#
# COMPACT_ATOMS: atom_id res chain seq x y z
N MET A 1 -1.96 1.00 13.75
CA MET A 1 -3.29 0.40 14.01
C MET A 1 -4.40 1.35 13.54
N GLU A 2 -4.17 2.66 13.61
CA GLU A 2 -5.12 3.73 13.25
C GLU A 2 -5.77 3.62 11.86
N ILE A 3 -5.02 3.32 10.79
CA ILE A 3 -5.62 3.26 9.43
C ILE A 3 -6.57 2.08 9.25
N ALA A 4 -6.22 0.90 9.77
CA ALA A 4 -7.08 -0.28 9.61
C ALA A 4 -8.43 -0.08 10.31
N GLU A 5 -8.40 0.48 11.52
CA GLU A 5 -9.59 0.81 12.30
C GLU A 5 -10.42 1.90 11.61
N TYR A 6 -9.77 2.96 11.11
CA TYR A 6 -10.44 4.01 10.34
C TYR A 6 -11.16 3.48 9.09
N LEU A 7 -10.56 2.48 8.43
CA LEU A 7 -11.16 1.79 7.28
C LEU A 7 -12.20 0.73 7.67
N GLY A 8 -12.45 0.52 8.96
CA GLY A 8 -13.38 -0.51 9.45
C GLY A 8 -12.93 -1.95 9.18
N LEU A 9 -11.61 -2.18 9.05
CA LEU A 9 -11.06 -3.49 8.73
C LEU A 9 -10.86 -4.34 9.99
N ASP A 10 -11.46 -5.53 9.99
CA ASP A 10 -11.23 -6.55 11.02
C ASP A 10 -9.96 -7.35 10.72
N LEU A 11 -8.83 -6.91 11.28
CA LEU A 11 -7.53 -7.57 11.12
C LEU A 11 -7.42 -8.92 11.83
N SER A 12 -8.38 -9.31 12.67
CA SER A 12 -8.35 -10.64 13.33
C SER A 12 -8.53 -11.78 12.33
N LYS A 13 -9.19 -11.50 11.20
CA LYS A 13 -9.42 -12.43 10.09
C LYS A 13 -8.36 -12.32 8.98
N ALA A 14 -7.45 -11.35 9.10
CA ALA A 14 -6.39 -11.14 8.12
C ALA A 14 -5.30 -12.21 8.23
N ARG A 15 -4.66 -12.50 7.10
CA ARG A 15 -3.60 -13.51 7.01
C ARG A 15 -2.32 -13.01 7.67
N ASP A 16 -1.75 -13.80 8.56
CA ASP A 16 -0.43 -13.52 9.13
C ASP A 16 0.68 -13.71 8.09
N TRP A 17 1.62 -12.77 8.06
CA TRP A 17 2.82 -12.85 7.21
C TRP A 17 3.99 -12.11 7.85
N LYS A 18 5.16 -12.20 7.20
CA LYS A 18 6.38 -11.48 7.59
C LYS A 18 7.00 -10.77 6.39
N VAL A 19 7.39 -9.51 6.57
CA VAL A 19 8.13 -8.73 5.56
C VAL A 19 9.55 -8.49 6.05
N LEU A 20 10.52 -8.52 5.15
CA LEU A 20 11.91 -8.19 5.46
C LEU A 20 12.15 -6.70 5.18
N GLY A 21 12.58 -5.96 6.20
CA GLY A 21 12.99 -4.57 6.07
C GLY A 21 14.50 -4.39 6.06
N ILE A 22 14.95 -3.14 5.92
CA ILE A 22 16.38 -2.77 5.93
C ILE A 22 17.10 -3.10 7.25
N SER A 23 16.35 -3.25 8.35
CA SER A 23 16.88 -3.65 9.65
C SER A 23 17.27 -5.13 9.71
N GLY A 24 17.02 -5.92 8.65
CA GLY A 24 17.42 -7.32 8.54
C GLY A 24 16.56 -8.31 9.34
N GLY A 25 15.66 -7.82 10.21
CA GLY A 25 14.71 -8.63 10.94
C GLY A 25 13.37 -8.77 10.21
N PRO A 26 12.68 -9.93 10.31
CA PRO A 26 11.33 -10.05 9.80
C PRO A 26 10.35 -9.24 10.67
N LEU A 27 9.58 -8.36 10.03
CA LEU A 27 8.49 -7.62 10.67
C LEU A 27 7.18 -8.38 10.46
N PRO A 28 6.42 -8.70 11.54
CA PRO A 28 5.11 -9.30 11.40
C PRO A 28 4.14 -8.32 10.75
N GLN A 29 3.26 -8.85 9.91
CA GLN A 29 2.21 -8.07 9.28
C GLN A 29 0.92 -8.87 9.15
N LYS A 30 -0.21 -8.16 9.17
CA LYS A 30 -1.53 -8.68 8.81
C LYS A 30 -1.84 -8.29 7.38
N ILE A 31 -2.05 -9.29 6.52
CA ILE A 31 -2.34 -9.09 5.11
C ILE A 31 -3.84 -9.25 4.87
N THR A 32 -4.44 -8.24 4.23
CA THR A 32 -5.81 -8.29 3.74
C THR A 32 -5.93 -7.55 2.40
N THR A 33 -7.08 -7.69 1.73
CA THR A 33 -7.38 -6.96 0.51
C THR A 33 -8.22 -5.73 0.83
N VAL A 34 -7.86 -4.59 0.26
CA VAL A 34 -8.57 -3.31 0.40
C VAL A 34 -8.94 -2.80 -0.99
N GLU A 35 -10.19 -2.37 -1.17
CA GLU A 35 -10.60 -1.64 -2.37
C GLU A 35 -10.10 -0.20 -2.28
N MET A 36 -9.35 0.24 -3.29
CA MET A 36 -8.74 1.56 -3.35
C MET A 36 -9.21 2.32 -4.59
N GLN A 37 -9.28 3.65 -4.45
CA GLN A 37 -9.52 4.57 -5.55
C GLN A 37 -8.62 5.78 -5.39
N ILE A 38 -7.90 6.14 -6.46
CA ILE A 38 -7.17 7.41 -6.49
C ILE A 38 -8.18 8.51 -6.80
N LYS A 39 -8.21 9.58 -6.01
CA LYS A 39 -9.23 10.66 -6.08
C LYS A 39 -9.54 11.16 -7.49
N HIS A 40 -8.54 11.19 -8.37
CA HIS A 40 -8.65 11.71 -9.74
C HIS A 40 -8.72 10.63 -10.81
N LEU A 41 -8.82 9.35 -10.41
CA LEU A 41 -9.04 8.22 -11.31
C LEU A 41 -10.41 7.60 -11.03
N GLU A 42 -11.15 7.31 -12.09
CA GLU A 42 -12.50 6.75 -11.99
C GLU A 42 -12.49 5.28 -11.54
N LYS A 43 -11.44 4.54 -11.91
CA LYS A 43 -11.36 3.09 -11.71
C LYS A 43 -10.89 2.75 -10.31
N LYS A 44 -11.71 1.99 -9.61
CA LYS A 44 -11.32 1.31 -8.37
C LYS A 44 -10.46 0.10 -8.67
N PHE A 45 -9.62 -0.29 -7.71
CA PHE A 45 -8.82 -1.48 -7.80
C PHE A 45 -8.67 -2.13 -6.43
N LEU A 46 -8.58 -3.46 -6.42
CA LEU A 46 -8.29 -4.22 -5.21
C LEU A 46 -6.79 -4.24 -4.97
N SER A 47 -6.38 -4.10 -3.72
CA SER A 47 -4.98 -4.19 -3.31
C SER A 47 -4.79 -5.07 -2.13
N GLU A 48 -3.83 -5.98 -2.23
CA GLU A 48 -3.26 -6.64 -1.07
C GLU A 48 -2.45 -5.61 -0.27
N VAL A 49 -2.78 -5.43 1.00
CA VAL A 49 -2.16 -4.46 1.90
C VAL A 49 -1.66 -5.20 3.14
N GLY A 50 -0.41 -4.92 3.51
CA GLY A 50 0.18 -5.38 4.76
C GLY A 50 0.10 -4.32 5.85
N PHE A 51 -0.57 -4.63 6.95
CA PHE A 51 -0.62 -3.78 8.13
C PHE A 51 0.49 -4.19 9.09
N VAL A 52 1.49 -3.30 9.24
CA VAL A 52 2.63 -3.46 10.16
C VAL A 52 2.46 -2.50 11.33
N THR A 53 2.67 -2.98 12.55
CA THR A 53 2.67 -2.14 13.76
C THR A 53 4.04 -1.52 13.99
N GLY A 54 4.09 -0.25 14.40
CA GLY A 54 5.35 0.40 14.79
C GLY A 54 6.18 0.93 13.61
N LEU A 55 5.58 1.16 12.44
CA LEU A 55 6.25 1.91 11.37
C LEU A 55 6.25 3.41 11.69
N ASN A 56 7.38 4.08 11.42
CA ASN A 56 7.51 5.55 11.53
C ASN A 56 6.91 6.32 10.33
N THR A 57 6.16 5.62 9.47
CA THR A 57 5.48 6.21 8.30
C THR A 57 4.01 5.83 8.33
N VAL A 58 3.18 6.70 7.76
CA VAL A 58 1.73 6.54 7.69
C VAL A 58 1.36 5.38 6.77
N ALA A 59 1.93 5.34 5.56
CA ALA A 59 1.67 4.30 4.57
C ALA A 59 2.82 4.21 3.56
N LEU A 60 2.94 3.05 2.91
CA LEU A 60 3.86 2.83 1.80
C LEU A 60 3.08 2.25 0.62
N LEU A 61 3.27 2.86 -0.55
CA LEU A 61 2.78 2.33 -1.82
C LEU A 61 3.96 1.66 -2.53
N GLY A 62 3.78 0.39 -2.90
CA GLY A 62 4.86 -0.45 -3.40
C GLY A 62 4.70 -0.87 -4.85
N GLN A 63 5.73 -1.58 -5.33
CA GLN A 63 5.78 -2.11 -6.68
C GLN A 63 4.59 -3.05 -6.97
N LYS A 64 4.43 -4.07 -6.13
CA LYS A 64 3.35 -5.06 -6.26
C LYS A 64 2.02 -4.34 -6.19
N ASN A 65 1.18 -4.57 -7.21
CA ASN A 65 -0.11 -3.94 -7.37
C ASN A 65 -0.06 -2.45 -7.75
N PHE A 66 0.34 -1.53 -6.87
CA PHE A 66 0.17 -0.09 -7.14
C PHE A 66 1.03 0.41 -8.33
N PHE A 67 2.34 0.19 -8.34
CA PHE A 67 3.20 0.67 -9.46
C PHE A 67 3.08 -0.20 -10.73
N GLU A 68 2.55 -1.41 -10.63
CA GLU A 68 2.31 -2.27 -11.78
C GLU A 68 1.01 -1.89 -12.52
N LEU A 69 -0.02 -1.52 -11.75
CA LEU A 69 -1.33 -1.06 -12.25
C LEU A 69 -1.24 0.34 -12.86
N HIS A 70 -0.45 1.22 -12.25
CA HIS A 70 -0.25 2.59 -12.72
C HIS A 70 1.19 2.72 -13.22
N ARG A 71 1.42 3.16 -14.48
CA ARG A 71 2.81 3.42 -14.90
C ARG A 71 3.27 4.70 -14.19
N ILE A 72 4.04 4.53 -13.13
CA ILE A 72 4.53 5.66 -12.32
C ILE A 72 5.85 6.13 -12.87
N LYS A 73 5.95 7.44 -13.10
CA LYS A 73 7.21 8.13 -13.35
C LYS A 73 7.48 9.08 -12.20
N PHE A 74 8.66 8.96 -11.62
CA PHE A 74 9.17 9.89 -10.63
C PHE A 74 10.07 10.90 -11.34
N GLU A 75 9.77 12.18 -11.15
CA GLU A 75 10.61 13.26 -11.64
C GLU A 75 11.11 14.04 -10.41
N LYS A 76 12.40 13.89 -10.12
CA LYS A 76 13.03 14.40 -8.90
C LYS A 76 13.23 15.91 -8.94
N ASP A 77 13.63 16.47 -10.08
CA ASP A 77 14.02 17.87 -10.20
C ASP A 77 12.79 18.80 -10.23
N HIS A 78 11.62 18.25 -10.54
CA HIS A 78 10.33 18.93 -10.55
C HIS A 78 9.46 18.54 -9.35
N ASP A 79 9.92 17.67 -8.46
CA ASP A 79 9.17 17.17 -7.29
C ASP A 79 7.77 16.64 -7.67
N THR A 80 7.70 15.86 -8.75
CA THR A 80 6.43 15.35 -9.29
C THR A 80 6.42 13.83 -9.43
N PHE A 81 5.22 13.27 -9.29
CA PHE A 81 4.91 11.89 -9.70
C PHE A 81 3.80 11.92 -10.76
N GLU A 82 4.04 11.25 -11.88
CA GLU A 82 3.06 11.11 -12.95
C GLU A 82 2.48 9.69 -12.93
N LEU A 83 1.16 9.58 -13.01
CA LEU A 83 0.45 8.31 -13.15
C LEU A 83 -0.09 8.20 -14.57
N ILE A 84 0.36 7.20 -15.32
CA ILE A 84 -0.21 6.88 -16.64
C ILE A 84 -1.08 5.63 -16.46
N PRO A 85 -2.42 5.73 -16.59
CA PRO A 85 -3.30 4.58 -16.50
C PRO A 85 -2.95 3.54 -17.57
N LYS A 86 -2.95 2.25 -17.20
CA LYS A 86 -3.09 1.17 -18.19
C LYS A 86 -4.57 0.96 -18.44
N TYR A 87 -4.99 1.17 -19.69
CA TYR A 87 -6.36 0.93 -20.19
C TYR A 87 -6.86 -0.46 -19.79
#